data_AF-A0A9X4PGW3-F1
#
_entry.id   AF-A0A9X4PGW3-F1
#
_cell.length_a   1.000
_cell.length_b   1.000
_cell.length_c   1.000
_cell.angle_alpha   90.00
_cell.angle_beta   90.00
_cell.angle_gamma   90.00
#
_symmetry.space_group_name_H-M   'P 1'
#
loop_
_entity.id
_entity.type
_entity.pdbx_description
1 polymer ?
#
loop_
_entity_poly.entity_id
_entity_poly.type
_entity_poly.pdbx_seq_one_letter_code
_entity_poly.pdbx_strand_id
1 'polypeptide(L)'
;MVDAGLATLVDVVTAEAYSQFENKWLEQHQNNEDFSDIYSDFFEELFEQNTEQHPQFNQDSWLFFTIPDTDLIVPMVSSGWGDGYYPVYFGYDAQGEVCEVLVDFLLFEEEDDVWIDHYR
;
A
#
# COMPACT_ATOMS: atom_id res chain seq x y z
N MET A 1 -2.41 -1.05 -15.86
CA MET A 1 -2.05 -0.67 -14.49
C MET A 1 -3.23 -1.03 -13.63
N VAL A 2 -3.00 -1.69 -12.50
CA VAL A 2 -4.01 -1.99 -11.48
C VAL A 2 -4.06 -0.81 -10.51
N ASP A 3 -5.26 -0.42 -10.09
CA ASP A 3 -5.53 0.91 -9.53
C ASP A 3 -5.15 1.11 -8.05
N ALA A 4 -4.68 0.09 -7.31
CA ALA A 4 -4.37 0.26 -5.88
C ALA A 4 -3.17 -0.56 -5.40
N GLY A 5 -1.95 -0.16 -5.78
CA GLY A 5 -0.71 -0.69 -5.20
C GLY A 5 -0.27 0.07 -3.96
N LEU A 6 -1.08 0.05 -2.90
CA LEU A 6 -0.74 0.72 -1.64
C LEU A 6 0.12 -0.15 -0.73
N ALA A 7 1.17 0.45 -0.16
CA ALA A 7 1.98 -0.19 0.87
C ALA A 7 2.17 0.74 2.07
N THR A 8 2.38 0.14 3.24
CA THR A 8 2.66 0.84 4.49
C THR A 8 3.59 0.01 5.37
N LEU A 9 4.27 0.67 6.31
CA LEU A 9 5.03 0.04 7.39
C LEU A 9 4.63 0.71 8.70
N VAL A 10 3.98 -0.05 9.58
CA VAL A 10 3.45 0.42 10.86
C VAL A 10 3.66 -0.65 11.93
N ASP A 11 3.56 -0.26 13.20
CA ASP A 11 3.57 -1.21 14.30
C ASP A 11 2.26 -2.03 14.36
N VAL A 12 2.27 -3.10 15.15
CA VAL A 12 1.14 -4.04 15.25
C VAL A 12 -0.15 -3.39 15.75
N VAL A 13 -0.08 -2.41 16.66
CA VAL A 13 -1.27 -1.74 17.20
C VAL A 13 -1.93 -0.90 16.10
N THR A 14 -1.12 -0.18 15.33
CA THR A 14 -1.59 0.61 14.20
C THR A 14 -2.16 -0.29 13.08
N ALA A 15 -1.52 -1.42 12.79
CA ALA A 15 -2.03 -2.38 11.81
C ALA A 15 -3.39 -2.99 12.22
N GLU A 16 -3.54 -3.37 13.48
CA GLU A 16 -4.81 -3.88 14.02
C GLU A 16 -5.91 -2.82 14.00
N ALA A 17 -5.59 -1.57 14.35
CA ALA A 17 -6.53 -0.46 14.29
C ALA A 17 -6.99 -0.18 12.85
N TYR A 18 -6.07 -0.20 11.89
CA TYR A 18 -6.40 -0.04 10.47
C TYR A 18 -7.32 -1.16 9.99
N SER A 19 -7.00 -2.43 10.33
CA SER A 19 -7.83 -3.57 9.95
C SER A 19 -9.25 -3.48 10.52
N GLN A 20 -9.42 -2.98 11.75
CA GLN A 20 -10.74 -2.75 12.33
C GLN A 20 -11.51 -1.64 11.60
N PHE A 21 -10.82 -0.54 11.26
CA PHE A 21 -11.40 0.54 10.46
C PHE A 21 -11.86 0.04 9.09
N GLU A 22 -10.99 -0.66 8.35
CA GLU A 22 -11.26 -1.18 7.01
C GLU A 22 -12.44 -2.17 7.03
N ASN A 23 -12.45 -3.13 7.95
CA ASN A 23 -13.56 -4.08 8.10
C ASN A 23 -14.89 -3.36 8.35
N LYS A 24 -14.91 -2.40 9.29
CA LYS A 24 -16.12 -1.63 9.59
C LYS A 24 -16.59 -0.82 8.37
N TRP A 25 -15.66 -0.22 7.64
CA TRP A 25 -15.97 0.54 6.45
C TRP A 25 -16.54 -0.35 5.34
N LEU A 26 -15.94 -1.52 5.08
CA LEU A 26 -16.45 -2.51 4.12
C LEU A 26 -17.83 -3.04 4.51
N GLU A 27 -18.06 -3.37 5.79
CA GLU A 27 -19.37 -3.80 6.29
C GLU A 27 -20.47 -2.75 6.09
N GLN A 28 -20.13 -1.46 6.21
CA GLN A 28 -21.08 -0.37 5.98
C GLN A 28 -21.46 -0.21 4.50
N HIS A 29 -20.56 -0.57 3.58
CA HIS A 29 -20.75 -0.41 2.14
C HIS A 29 -21.13 -1.71 1.41
N GLN A 30 -21.17 -2.86 2.10
CA GLN A 30 -21.42 -4.18 1.49
C GLN A 30 -22.72 -4.34 0.69
N ASN A 31 -23.72 -3.49 0.92
CA ASN A 31 -25.03 -3.51 0.23
C ASN A 31 -25.18 -2.38 -0.79
N ASN A 32 -24.15 -1.57 -1.01
CA ASN A 32 -24.16 -0.52 -2.01
C ASN A 32 -23.79 -1.13 -3.37
N GLU A 33 -24.72 -1.12 -4.33
CA GLU A 33 -24.50 -1.66 -5.68
C GLU A 33 -23.46 -0.85 -6.49
N ASP A 34 -23.23 0.41 -6.10
CA ASP A 34 -22.24 1.30 -6.74
C ASP A 34 -20.85 1.21 -6.08
N PHE A 35 -20.68 0.40 -5.03
CA PHE A 35 -19.40 0.23 -4.34
C PHE A 35 -18.40 -0.57 -5.20
N SER A 36 -17.20 -0.03 -5.38
CA SER A 36 -16.08 -0.69 -6.05
C SER A 36 -15.11 -1.29 -5.02
N ASP A 37 -14.33 -0.44 -4.36
CA ASP A 37 -13.34 -0.79 -3.36
C ASP A 37 -13.00 0.42 -2.48
N ILE A 38 -12.35 0.18 -1.35
CA ILE A 38 -11.98 1.26 -0.42
C ILE A 38 -10.98 2.25 -1.02
N TYR A 39 -10.20 1.86 -2.04
CA TYR A 39 -9.29 2.81 -2.66
C TYR A 39 -10.08 3.85 -3.46
N SER A 40 -10.86 3.39 -4.43
CA SER A 40 -11.62 4.22 -5.36
C SER A 40 -12.68 5.06 -4.62
N ASP A 41 -13.36 4.46 -3.65
CA ASP A 41 -14.50 5.11 -2.98
C ASP A 41 -14.12 5.92 -1.72
N PHE A 42 -12.87 5.83 -1.24
CA PHE A 42 -12.44 6.54 -0.03
C PHE A 42 -11.05 7.16 -0.12
N PHE A 43 -10.03 6.41 -0.54
CA PHE A 43 -8.66 6.92 -0.54
C PHE A 43 -8.34 7.83 -1.72
N GLU A 44 -8.91 7.61 -2.91
CA GLU A 44 -8.63 8.40 -4.11
C GLU A 44 -8.81 9.91 -3.84
N GLU A 45 -9.94 10.31 -3.27
CA GLU A 45 -10.21 11.72 -2.90
C GLU A 45 -9.16 12.26 -1.91
N LEU A 46 -8.71 11.45 -0.94
CA LEU A 46 -7.70 11.87 0.03
C LEU A 46 -6.32 12.06 -0.62
N PHE A 47 -5.95 11.22 -1.59
CA PHE A 47 -4.72 11.37 -2.35
C PHE A 47 -4.76 12.62 -3.24
N GLU A 48 -5.88 12.88 -3.92
CA GLU A 48 -6.07 14.09 -4.72
C GLU A 48 -5.93 15.37 -3.86
N GLN A 49 -6.61 15.40 -2.70
CA GLN A 49 -6.51 16.51 -1.76
C GLN A 49 -5.08 16.70 -1.24
N ASN A 50 -4.35 15.61 -0.97
CA ASN A 50 -2.95 15.65 -0.56
C ASN A 50 -2.05 16.24 -1.66
N THR A 51 -2.27 15.84 -2.92
CA THR A 51 -1.58 16.37 -4.10
C THR A 51 -1.80 17.88 -4.24
N GLU A 52 -3.03 18.35 -4.10
CA GLU A 52 -3.37 19.79 -4.19
C GLU A 52 -2.69 20.62 -3.09
N GLN A 53 -2.61 20.08 -1.87
CA GLN A 53 -1.99 20.76 -0.72
C GLN A 53 -0.46 20.77 -0.80
N HIS A 54 0.13 19.81 -1.53
CA HIS A 54 1.57 19.61 -1.60
C HIS A 54 2.10 19.47 -3.03
N PRO A 55 1.90 20.49 -3.89
CA PRO A 55 2.20 20.42 -5.32
C PRO A 55 3.70 20.25 -5.66
N GLN A 56 4.59 20.41 -4.68
CA GLN A 56 6.03 20.23 -4.83
C GLN A 56 6.49 18.76 -4.76
N PHE A 57 5.65 17.85 -4.30
CA PHE A 57 5.98 16.42 -4.18
C PHE A 57 5.35 15.61 -5.31
N ASN A 58 5.75 14.33 -5.40
CA ASN A 58 5.18 13.46 -6.42
C ASN A 58 3.67 13.30 -6.18
N GLN A 59 2.90 13.52 -7.24
CA GLN A 59 1.44 13.50 -7.20
C GLN A 59 0.95 12.08 -6.98
N ASP A 60 -0.11 11.93 -6.18
CA ASP A 60 -0.87 10.69 -5.96
C ASP A 60 -0.01 9.50 -5.49
N SER A 61 1.15 9.80 -4.89
CA SER A 61 2.16 8.80 -4.55
C SER A 61 2.29 8.53 -3.06
N TRP A 62 1.74 9.40 -2.21
CA TRP A 62 1.86 9.28 -0.75
C TRP A 62 0.68 9.91 -0.03
N LEU A 63 0.39 9.42 1.17
CA LEU A 63 -0.61 9.96 2.09
C LEU A 63 -0.22 9.65 3.55
N PHE A 64 -0.43 10.58 4.48
CA PHE A 64 -0.43 10.26 5.91
C PHE A 64 -1.88 10.19 6.40
N PHE A 65 -2.44 8.98 6.40
CA PHE A 65 -3.83 8.76 6.81
C PHE A 65 -3.94 8.64 8.33
N THR A 66 -4.77 9.46 8.98
CA THR A 66 -5.08 9.29 10.40
C THR A 66 -6.33 8.43 10.54
N ILE A 67 -6.24 7.31 11.27
CA ILE A 67 -7.37 6.39 11.44
C ILE A 67 -8.47 7.11 12.24
N PRO A 68 -9.73 7.15 11.76
CA PRO A 68 -10.83 7.81 12.45
C PRO A 68 -10.97 7.39 13.91
N ASP A 69 -11.29 8.36 14.78
CA ASP A 69 -11.44 8.18 16.23
C ASP A 69 -10.15 7.76 16.97
N THR A 70 -8.97 7.92 16.35
CA THR A 70 -7.66 7.64 16.97
C THR A 70 -6.63 8.73 16.62
N ASP A 71 -5.48 8.69 17.30
CA ASP A 71 -4.29 9.48 16.93
C ASP A 71 -3.26 8.66 16.13
N LEU A 72 -3.66 7.48 15.62
CA LEU A 72 -2.78 6.57 14.88
C LEU A 72 -2.71 6.96 13.40
N ILE A 73 -1.49 7.04 12.88
CA ILE A 73 -1.22 7.45 11.50
C ILE A 73 -0.68 6.26 10.71
N VAL A 74 -1.23 6.05 9.52
CA VAL A 74 -0.79 5.08 8.53
C VAL A 74 -0.16 5.85 7.36
N PRO A 75 1.18 5.89 7.25
CA PRO A 75 1.86 6.37 6.05
C PRO A 75 1.58 5.40 4.91
N MET A 76 0.98 5.87 3.84
CA MET A 76 0.67 5.08 2.65
C MET A 76 1.54 5.58 1.50
N VAL A 77 2.10 4.65 0.74
CA VAL A 77 2.79 4.93 -0.51
C VAL A 77 2.13 4.15 -1.64
N SER A 78 1.88 4.83 -2.76
CA SER A 78 1.45 4.18 -4.00
C SER A 78 2.69 3.79 -4.81
N SER A 79 2.80 2.50 -5.04
CA SER A 79 3.87 1.89 -5.85
C SER A 79 3.57 1.90 -7.36
N GLY A 80 2.31 2.16 -7.74
CA GLY A 80 1.83 2.00 -9.12
C GLY A 80 1.69 0.55 -9.60
N TRP A 81 1.96 -0.45 -8.72
CA TRP A 81 1.81 -1.88 -9.01
C TRP A 81 0.93 -2.55 -7.94
N GLY A 82 -0.27 -2.98 -8.31
CA GLY A 82 -1.32 -3.47 -7.38
C GLY A 82 -1.17 -4.93 -6.94
N ASP A 83 -0.65 -5.79 -7.82
CA ASP A 83 -0.60 -7.24 -7.59
C ASP A 83 0.80 -7.73 -7.15
N GLY A 84 1.72 -6.79 -6.86
CA GLY A 84 3.13 -7.04 -6.67
C GLY A 84 3.48 -7.68 -5.31
N TYR A 85 4.20 -8.80 -5.35
CA TYR A 85 5.01 -9.28 -4.23
C TYR A 85 6.24 -8.40 -4.05
N TYR A 86 6.19 -7.45 -3.13
CA TYR A 86 7.36 -6.62 -2.81
C TYR A 86 8.40 -7.40 -2.00
N PRO A 87 9.64 -7.57 -2.50
CA PRO A 87 10.71 -8.14 -1.70
C PRO A 87 10.97 -7.29 -0.46
N VAL A 88 10.97 -7.94 0.71
CA VAL A 88 11.27 -7.31 1.99
C VAL A 88 12.56 -7.91 2.54
N TYR A 89 13.54 -7.05 2.82
CA TYR A 89 14.82 -7.42 3.38
C TYR A 89 14.98 -6.84 4.78
N PHE A 90 15.53 -7.64 5.70
CA PHE A 90 15.86 -7.20 7.04
C PHE A 90 17.37 -7.04 7.17
N GLY A 91 17.82 -5.85 7.55
CA GLY A 91 19.19 -5.59 7.94
C GLY A 91 19.40 -5.96 9.40
N TYR A 92 20.56 -6.55 9.69
CA TYR A 92 20.97 -6.95 11.03
C TYR A 92 22.21 -6.18 11.45
N ASP A 93 22.25 -5.76 12.71
CA ASP A 93 23.41 -5.09 13.28
C ASP A 93 24.54 -6.07 13.62
N ALA A 94 25.62 -5.56 14.23
CA ALA A 94 26.76 -6.37 14.61
C ALA A 94 26.47 -7.38 15.75
N GLN A 95 25.32 -7.28 16.41
CA GLN A 95 24.85 -8.21 17.44
C GLN A 95 23.88 -9.26 16.86
N GLY A 96 23.47 -9.11 15.61
CA GLY A 96 22.48 -9.97 14.96
C GLY A 96 21.05 -9.55 15.27
N GLU A 97 20.83 -8.32 15.73
CA GLU A 97 19.49 -7.76 15.98
C GLU A 97 18.99 -7.03 14.73
N VAL A 98 17.68 -7.11 14.44
CA VAL A 98 17.07 -6.43 13.30
C VAL A 98 17.10 -4.91 13.53
N CYS A 99 17.67 -4.16 12.58
CA CYS A 99 17.81 -2.71 12.68
C CYS A 99 17.34 -1.93 11.43
N GLU A 100 16.95 -2.63 10.37
CA GLU A 100 16.55 -2.02 9.10
C GLU A 100 15.51 -2.89 8.39
N VAL A 101 14.55 -2.24 7.73
CA VAL A 101 13.62 -2.87 6.80
C VAL A 101 13.74 -2.14 5.46
N LEU A 102 14.07 -2.89 4.41
CA LEU A 102 14.09 -2.41 3.03
C LEU A 102 12.95 -3.08 2.27
N VAL A 103 12.07 -2.29 1.67
CA VAL A 103 11.03 -2.75 0.75
C VAL A 103 11.40 -2.25 -0.63
N ASP A 104 11.59 -3.18 -1.57
CA ASP A 104 11.90 -2.81 -2.95
C ASP A 104 10.63 -2.76 -3.81
N PHE A 105 10.25 -1.56 -4.23
CA PHE A 105 9.09 -1.31 -5.09
C PHE A 105 9.37 -1.42 -6.59
N LEU A 106 10.63 -1.63 -6.99
CA LEU A 106 11.08 -1.59 -8.39
C LEU A 106 11.62 -2.92 -8.90
N LEU A 107 11.92 -3.86 -8.00
CA LEU A 107 12.47 -5.18 -8.34
C LEU A 107 11.38 -6.15 -8.80
N PHE A 108 10.87 -5.91 -10.00
CA PHE A 108 10.29 -6.95 -10.84
C PHE A 108 11.08 -6.98 -12.16
N GLU A 109 11.82 -8.08 -12.40
CA GLU A 109 12.09 -8.49 -13.78
C GLU A 109 10.79 -9.11 -14.27
N GLU A 110 10.15 -8.52 -15.27
CA GLU A 110 9.18 -9.25 -16.06
C GLU A 110 9.91 -10.49 -16.61
N GLU A 111 9.53 -11.70 -16.17
CA GLU A 111 9.72 -12.86 -17.05
C GLU A 111 8.82 -12.60 -18.25
N ASP A 112 9.36 -11.88 -19.24
CA ASP A 112 8.82 -11.85 -20.59
C ASP A 112 8.49 -13.29 -20.98
N ASP A 113 7.29 -13.51 -21.52
CA ASP A 113 6.81 -14.75 -22.12
C ASP A 113 7.89 -15.47 -22.95
N VAL A 114 8.74 -16.28 -22.31
CA VAL A 114 9.56 -17.26 -23.01
C VAL A 114 8.76 -18.54 -23.00
N TRP A 115 7.92 -18.69 -24.03
CA TRP A 115 7.50 -20.01 -24.49
C TRP A 115 8.76 -20.83 -24.83
N ILE A 116 9.32 -21.52 -23.85
CA ILE A 116 10.34 -22.55 -24.08
C ILE A 116 9.59 -23.78 -24.59
N ASP A 117 9.26 -23.75 -25.88
CA ASP A 117 9.16 -24.96 -26.66
C ASP A 117 10.58 -25.40 -27.06
N HIS A 118 10.82 -26.72 -27.03
CA HIS A 118 12.06 -27.44 -27.33
C HIS A 118 13.25 -27.30 -26.35
N TYR A 119 13.46 -28.34 -25.53
CA TYR A 119 14.31 -29.48 -25.91
C TYR A 119 13.98 -30.71 -25.04
N ARG A 120 13.39 -31.73 -25.67
CA ARG A 120 13.60 -33.14 -25.35
C ARG A 120 14.58 -33.71 -26.37
#